data_AF-A0A4R1LZL6-F1
#
_entry.id   AF-A0A4R1LZL6-F1
#
_cell.length_a   1.000
_cell.length_b   1.000
_cell.length_c   1.000
_cell.angle_alpha   90.00
_cell.angle_beta   90.00
_cell.angle_gamma   90.00
#
_symmetry.space_group_name_H-M   'P 1'
#
loop_
_entity.id
_entity.type
_entity.pdbx_description
1 polymer ?
#
loop_
_entity_poly.entity_id
_entity_poly.type
_entity_poly.pdbx_seq_one_letter_code
_entity_poly.pdbx_strand_id
1 'polypeptide(L)'
;MHISRFTPFFIILFFLFTISACAQEKIEDIITSQNRIEAAIVLLNNSRSIIPIQDLEARKIVSINGSASFDSTLSNYALVSPIKLHQLKELKGSFNTFIIRADSNFFSDEDFIEQTIDIAKDNQVIITGFGPAVGLAKLNDLDVPIIWSEDTSDYAEKTSVELIFGGVDAEGYLKDSISSNFKLGDGFLTQQSRLQYAIPERVGINGKKLTKEIDAIAEEMIDKKAAPGAVVMIVKDNKVIFNKAYGNHYYDINEPTKVDDIFDLASVSKVAATTLAVMHLEEEGKIDLEKTVGDYLRDAQGTNKENIKVRDLMLHQAGLIPFIPFYRDLTEKDYRLDSSAAFPVKVSEHYYLRKDYFEDVMWPLMLKSKVNPPGKYVYSDISMYIMQRIIETVTNETLDSYVENNFYKKLGMYSTGYNPWKKFPISRIIPTELDKTFRKSQLIGYVHDQGAAMAGGVAGHAGLFSTANDLAIFGQLLLNNGNYGGEDYFKPETITKYTRRYGENSRRGLGFDGWDPEIDNGYPSEFASPFTFGHTGYTGTCIWIDPEQQLIYIFLSNRVQPYVSPFLSELNIRSRIQDAVYKAIPEK
;
A
#
# COMPACT_ATOMS: atom_id res chain seq x y z
N MET A 1 -55.77 -14.23 -48.51
CA MET A 1 -55.41 -15.12 -47.39
C MET A 1 -54.06 -14.67 -46.86
N HIS A 2 -54.08 -14.13 -45.65
CA HIS A 2 -52.99 -13.44 -44.95
C HIS A 2 -52.18 -14.41 -44.07
N ILE A 3 -51.15 -13.86 -43.41
CA ILE A 3 -50.36 -14.36 -42.25
C ILE A 3 -49.15 -15.20 -42.68
N SER A 4 -48.01 -14.58 -43.00
CA SER A 4 -46.97 -13.98 -42.11
C SER A 4 -46.23 -15.01 -41.24
N ARG A 5 -44.94 -15.22 -41.57
CA ARG A 5 -43.95 -15.89 -40.71
C ARG A 5 -43.11 -14.79 -40.06
N PHE A 6 -43.32 -14.56 -38.77
CA PHE A 6 -42.41 -13.79 -37.93
C PHE A 6 -41.81 -14.71 -36.85
N THR A 7 -40.56 -14.40 -36.49
CA THR A 7 -39.70 -14.92 -35.40
C THR A 7 -38.98 -16.28 -35.58
N PRO A 8 -37.64 -16.25 -35.37
CA PRO A 8 -37.08 -16.48 -34.05
C PRO A 8 -36.08 -15.38 -33.65
N PHE A 9 -36.53 -14.36 -32.95
CA PHE A 9 -35.65 -13.40 -32.24
C PHE A 9 -35.98 -13.28 -30.74
N PHE A 10 -37.07 -13.94 -30.28
CA PHE A 10 -37.54 -13.83 -28.90
C PHE A 10 -37.01 -14.91 -27.94
N ILE A 11 -36.50 -16.05 -28.43
CA ILE A 11 -36.06 -17.17 -27.56
C ILE A 11 -34.63 -16.99 -27.05
N ILE A 12 -33.76 -16.30 -27.79
CA ILE A 12 -32.38 -16.01 -27.36
C ILE A 12 -32.34 -14.88 -26.32
N LEU A 13 -33.27 -13.92 -26.40
CA LEU A 13 -33.38 -12.84 -25.41
C LEU A 13 -33.84 -13.37 -24.04
N PHE A 14 -34.82 -14.27 -23.99
CA PHE A 14 -35.34 -14.82 -22.74
C PHE A 14 -34.32 -15.67 -21.96
N PHE A 15 -33.45 -16.40 -22.67
CA PHE A 15 -32.38 -17.20 -22.04
C PHE A 15 -31.21 -16.35 -21.50
N LEU A 16 -30.92 -15.21 -22.12
CA LEU A 16 -29.92 -14.26 -21.61
C LEU A 16 -30.43 -13.51 -20.37
N PHE A 17 -31.71 -13.16 -20.33
CA PHE A 17 -32.34 -12.55 -19.15
C PHE A 17 -32.40 -13.49 -17.95
N THR A 18 -32.71 -14.78 -18.13
CA THR A 18 -32.80 -15.74 -17.01
C THR A 18 -31.44 -16.08 -16.41
N ILE A 19 -30.39 -16.22 -17.21
CA ILE A 19 -29.03 -16.49 -16.69
C ILE A 19 -28.48 -15.27 -15.94
N SER A 20 -28.75 -14.05 -16.42
CA SER A 20 -28.35 -12.83 -15.72
C SER A 20 -29.12 -12.65 -14.42
N ALA A 21 -30.42 -12.95 -14.40
CA ALA A 21 -31.24 -12.91 -13.19
C ALA A 21 -30.76 -13.93 -12.15
N CYS A 22 -30.51 -15.19 -12.54
CA CYS A 22 -30.00 -16.21 -11.60
C CYS A 22 -28.58 -15.90 -11.08
N ALA A 23 -27.73 -15.20 -11.84
CA ALA A 23 -26.42 -14.77 -11.36
C ALA A 23 -26.53 -13.59 -10.38
N GLN A 24 -27.46 -12.67 -10.62
CA GLN A 24 -27.77 -11.55 -9.73
C GLN A 24 -28.39 -12.05 -8.41
N GLU A 25 -29.37 -12.96 -8.48
CA GLU A 25 -29.96 -13.62 -7.30
C GLU A 25 -28.89 -14.29 -6.43
N LYS A 26 -27.92 -14.98 -7.04
CA LYS A 26 -26.80 -15.59 -6.30
C LYS A 26 -25.88 -14.59 -5.60
N ILE A 27 -25.68 -13.40 -6.17
CA ILE A 27 -24.83 -12.39 -5.55
C ILE A 27 -25.58 -11.69 -4.40
N GLU A 28 -26.87 -11.43 -4.58
CA GLU A 28 -27.73 -10.92 -3.51
C GLU A 28 -27.80 -11.88 -2.31
N ASP A 29 -27.87 -13.19 -2.57
CA ASP A 29 -27.77 -14.22 -1.54
C ASP A 29 -26.42 -14.19 -0.81
N ILE A 30 -25.30 -14.02 -1.55
CA ILE A 30 -23.96 -13.89 -0.96
C ILE A 30 -23.89 -12.66 -0.05
N ILE A 31 -24.31 -11.49 -0.53
CA ILE A 31 -24.29 -10.24 0.25
C ILE A 31 -25.17 -10.35 1.48
N THR A 32 -26.37 -10.93 1.33
CA THR A 32 -27.31 -11.16 2.44
C THR A 32 -26.69 -12.08 3.49
N SER A 33 -26.03 -13.16 3.06
CA SER A 33 -25.32 -14.07 3.95
C SER A 33 -24.17 -13.37 4.68
N GLN A 34 -23.36 -12.58 3.96
CA GLN A 34 -22.24 -11.81 4.53
C GLN A 34 -22.72 -10.79 5.57
N ASN A 35 -23.76 -10.01 5.26
CA ASN A 35 -24.40 -9.07 6.19
C ASN A 35 -24.87 -9.77 7.47
N ARG A 36 -25.49 -10.94 7.32
CA ARG A 36 -25.97 -11.73 8.46
C ARG A 36 -24.82 -12.21 9.33
N ILE A 37 -23.70 -12.62 8.72
CA ILE A 37 -22.50 -13.08 9.46
C ILE A 37 -21.88 -11.90 10.22
N GLU A 38 -21.64 -10.76 9.55
CA GLU A 38 -21.08 -9.55 10.19
C GLU A 38 -21.93 -9.10 11.38
N ALA A 39 -23.25 -9.05 11.24
CA ALA A 39 -24.17 -8.66 12.31
C ALA A 39 -24.31 -9.70 13.43
N ALA A 40 -23.88 -10.95 13.20
CA ALA A 40 -23.97 -12.04 14.17
C ALA A 40 -22.66 -12.29 14.92
N ILE A 41 -21.52 -11.82 14.41
CA ILE A 41 -20.23 -11.92 15.09
C ILE A 41 -20.26 -11.02 16.33
N VAL A 42 -19.84 -11.57 17.47
CA VAL A 42 -19.86 -10.88 18.75
C VAL A 42 -18.45 -10.70 19.27
N LEU A 43 -18.10 -9.47 19.66
CA LEU A 43 -16.87 -9.19 20.40
C LEU A 43 -17.17 -9.20 21.90
N LEU A 44 -16.46 -10.04 22.64
CA LEU A 44 -16.60 -10.22 24.09
C LEU A 44 -15.30 -9.86 24.80
N ASN A 45 -15.38 -9.58 26.10
CA ASN A 45 -14.24 -9.34 26.98
C ASN A 45 -13.25 -8.26 26.49
N ASN A 46 -13.77 -7.18 25.90
CA ASN A 46 -12.97 -6.09 25.34
C ASN A 46 -13.10 -4.77 26.12
N SER A 47 -13.28 -4.85 27.45
CA SER A 47 -13.45 -3.66 28.33
C SER A 47 -12.23 -2.74 28.35
N ARG A 48 -11.05 -3.26 27.97
CA ARG A 48 -9.80 -2.50 27.86
C ARG A 48 -9.53 -2.00 26.44
N SER A 49 -10.47 -2.15 25.51
CA SER A 49 -10.35 -1.74 24.11
C SER A 49 -9.06 -2.26 23.43
N ILE A 50 -8.74 -3.54 23.67
CA ILE A 50 -7.61 -4.24 23.04
C ILE A 50 -7.85 -4.44 21.55
N ILE A 51 -9.11 -4.65 21.17
CA ILE A 51 -9.58 -4.71 19.79
C ILE A 51 -10.35 -3.42 19.46
N PRO A 52 -10.05 -2.74 18.34
CA PRO A 52 -9.00 -3.03 17.37
C PRO A 52 -7.58 -2.94 17.94
N ILE A 53 -6.66 -3.80 17.47
CA ILE A 53 -5.24 -3.77 17.86
C ILE A 53 -4.60 -2.45 17.43
N GLN A 54 -3.91 -1.82 18.38
CA GLN A 54 -3.09 -0.61 18.20
C GLN A 54 -1.59 -0.89 18.38
N ASP A 55 -0.75 0.12 18.12
CA ASP A 55 0.71 0.08 18.28
C ASP A 55 1.36 -1.10 17.54
N LEU A 56 1.02 -1.29 16.25
CA LEU A 56 1.42 -2.49 15.50
C LEU A 56 2.94 -2.72 15.52
N GLU A 57 3.74 -1.65 15.54
CA GLU A 57 5.19 -1.70 15.61
C GLU A 57 5.75 -2.35 16.89
N ALA A 58 4.97 -2.34 17.97
CA ALA A 58 5.33 -2.96 19.24
C ALA A 58 4.89 -4.43 19.32
N ARG A 59 4.12 -4.92 18.34
CA ARG A 59 3.55 -6.27 18.36
C ARG A 59 4.44 -7.27 17.63
N LYS A 60 4.78 -8.35 18.33
CA LYS A 60 5.31 -9.57 17.73
C LYS A 60 4.19 -10.59 17.73
N ILE A 61 3.50 -10.69 16.59
CA ILE A 61 2.25 -11.44 16.46
C ILE A 61 2.51 -12.86 15.95
N VAL A 62 1.93 -13.84 16.65
CA VAL A 62 1.84 -15.23 16.19
C VAL A 62 0.37 -15.60 15.98
N SER A 63 0.09 -16.23 14.84
CA SER A 63 -1.21 -16.86 14.56
C SER A 63 -1.11 -18.34 14.91
N ILE A 64 -2.01 -18.79 15.78
CA ILE A 64 -2.05 -20.18 16.22
C ILE A 64 -3.25 -20.86 15.60
N ASN A 65 -2.98 -21.95 14.89
CA ASN A 65 -3.97 -22.82 14.27
C ASN A 65 -4.87 -22.14 13.21
N GLY A 66 -4.49 -20.98 12.69
CA GLY A 66 -5.17 -20.26 11.59
C GLY A 66 -5.38 -21.12 10.33
N SER A 67 -6.54 -21.01 9.68
CA SER A 67 -6.74 -21.58 8.35
C SER A 67 -5.96 -20.79 7.29
N ALA A 68 -5.90 -21.27 6.04
CA ALA A 68 -5.30 -20.50 4.96
C ALA A 68 -6.01 -19.15 4.73
N SER A 69 -7.35 -19.12 4.84
CA SER A 69 -8.14 -17.87 4.74
C SER A 69 -7.81 -16.92 5.90
N PHE A 70 -7.75 -17.46 7.12
CA PHE A 70 -7.43 -16.71 8.33
C PHE A 70 -6.04 -16.08 8.26
N ASP A 71 -5.01 -16.89 7.98
CA ASP A 71 -3.61 -16.44 7.95
C ASP A 71 -3.33 -15.49 6.77
N SER A 72 -3.97 -15.72 5.62
CA SER A 72 -3.85 -14.77 4.50
C SER A 72 -4.52 -13.42 4.81
N THR A 73 -5.66 -13.42 5.49
CA THR A 73 -6.32 -12.16 5.92
C THR A 73 -5.46 -11.43 6.96
N LEU A 74 -4.83 -12.14 7.89
CA LEU A 74 -3.92 -11.56 8.89
C LEU A 74 -2.76 -10.81 8.23
N SER A 75 -2.19 -11.39 7.17
CA SER A 75 -1.05 -10.82 6.47
C SER A 75 -1.34 -9.48 5.78
N ASN A 76 -2.61 -9.13 5.61
CA ASN A 76 -3.01 -7.83 5.08
C ASN A 76 -2.84 -6.68 6.09
N TYR A 77 -2.80 -6.98 7.39
CA TYR A 77 -2.78 -5.98 8.46
C TYR A 77 -1.45 -5.92 9.23
N ALA A 78 -0.78 -7.07 9.39
CA ALA A 78 0.44 -7.13 10.19
C ALA A 78 1.42 -8.22 9.76
N LEU A 79 2.68 -8.08 10.19
CA LEU A 79 3.62 -9.20 10.18
C LEU A 79 3.20 -10.24 11.22
N VAL A 80 2.74 -11.39 10.73
CA VAL A 80 2.26 -12.49 11.55
C VAL A 80 3.05 -13.76 11.22
N SER A 81 3.47 -14.49 12.26
CA SER A 81 4.05 -15.82 12.12
C SER A 81 2.97 -16.88 12.28
N PRO A 82 2.50 -17.56 11.21
CA PRO A 82 1.53 -18.64 11.35
C PRO A 82 2.19 -19.92 11.86
N ILE A 83 1.60 -20.52 12.89
CA ILE A 83 2.10 -21.74 13.52
C ILE A 83 0.93 -22.71 13.76
N LYS A 84 1.16 -23.99 13.42
CA LYS A 84 0.30 -25.11 13.78
C LYS A 84 0.94 -25.85 14.94
N LEU A 85 0.42 -25.69 16.16
CA LEU A 85 1.02 -26.25 17.37
C LEU A 85 -0.03 -26.45 18.47
N HIS A 86 0.22 -27.45 19.33
CA HIS A 86 -0.61 -27.80 20.49
C HIS A 86 0.08 -27.48 21.83
N GLN A 87 1.25 -26.84 21.81
CA GLN A 87 2.09 -26.57 22.98
C GLN A 87 2.57 -25.11 22.99
N LEU A 88 1.74 -24.20 23.48
CA LEU A 88 2.01 -22.74 23.42
C LEU A 88 3.25 -22.32 24.22
N LYS A 89 3.59 -23.06 25.27
CA LYS A 89 4.69 -22.72 26.19
C LYS A 89 6.05 -22.55 25.47
N GLU A 90 6.25 -23.25 24.35
CA GLU A 90 7.48 -23.18 23.54
C GLU A 90 7.68 -21.80 22.88
N LEU A 91 6.63 -21.00 22.77
CA LEU A 91 6.64 -19.70 22.08
C LEU A 91 6.87 -18.52 23.03
N LYS A 92 6.90 -18.75 24.36
CA LYS A 92 7.10 -17.70 25.36
C LYS A 92 8.43 -16.96 25.11
N GLY A 93 8.38 -15.63 25.14
CA GLY A 93 9.54 -14.76 24.95
C GLY A 93 9.87 -14.44 23.49
N SER A 94 9.37 -15.21 22.52
CA SER A 94 9.53 -14.92 21.08
C SER A 94 8.46 -13.97 20.56
N PHE A 95 7.25 -14.09 21.11
CA PHE A 95 6.07 -13.29 20.74
C PHE A 95 5.47 -12.63 21.99
N ASN A 96 4.76 -11.52 21.79
CA ASN A 96 4.03 -10.83 22.86
C ASN A 96 2.52 -10.74 22.59
N THR A 97 2.09 -11.10 21.38
CA THR A 97 0.70 -11.06 20.95
C THR A 97 0.35 -12.37 20.26
N PHE A 98 -0.66 -13.08 20.76
CA PHE A 98 -1.12 -14.38 20.27
C PHE A 98 -2.53 -14.23 19.74
N ILE A 99 -2.74 -14.61 18.48
CA ILE A 99 -4.07 -14.69 17.87
C ILE A 99 -4.37 -16.17 17.67
N ILE A 100 -5.36 -16.69 18.40
CA ILE A 100 -5.69 -18.11 18.44
C ILE A 100 -7.01 -18.35 17.73
N ARG A 101 -6.97 -19.13 16.64
CA ARG A 101 -8.19 -19.65 16.00
C ARG A 101 -8.67 -20.87 16.78
N ALA A 102 -9.85 -20.77 17.38
CA ALA A 102 -10.48 -21.80 18.19
C ALA A 102 -11.67 -22.45 17.46
N ASP A 103 -11.56 -23.76 17.21
CA ASP A 103 -12.61 -24.60 16.63
C ASP A 103 -12.96 -25.77 17.57
N SER A 104 -13.72 -26.76 17.09
CA SER A 104 -14.10 -27.91 17.91
C SER A 104 -12.92 -28.70 18.49
N ASN A 105 -11.76 -28.72 17.83
CA ASN A 105 -10.57 -29.37 18.37
C ASN A 105 -9.99 -28.56 19.53
N PHE A 106 -9.96 -27.22 19.40
CA PHE A 106 -9.57 -26.34 20.51
C PHE A 106 -10.46 -26.55 21.73
N PHE A 107 -11.80 -26.52 21.55
CA PHE A 107 -12.73 -26.59 22.68
C PHE A 107 -12.79 -27.96 23.37
N SER A 108 -12.26 -29.01 22.73
CA SER A 108 -12.15 -30.36 23.31
C SER A 108 -10.80 -30.63 23.98
N ASP A 109 -9.84 -29.72 23.86
CA ASP A 109 -8.49 -29.84 24.40
C ASP A 109 -8.33 -28.97 25.66
N GLU A 110 -8.64 -29.55 26.83
CA GLU A 110 -8.59 -28.84 28.11
C GLU A 110 -7.16 -28.39 28.49
N ASP A 111 -6.14 -29.18 28.12
CA ASP A 111 -4.74 -28.80 28.35
C ASP A 111 -4.37 -27.57 27.50
N PHE A 112 -4.84 -27.51 26.25
CA PHE A 112 -4.58 -26.35 25.40
C PHE A 112 -5.27 -25.07 25.89
N ILE A 113 -6.47 -25.18 26.47
CA ILE A 113 -7.16 -24.06 27.13
C ILE A 113 -6.38 -23.61 28.37
N GLU A 114 -5.91 -24.53 29.22
CA GLU A 114 -5.07 -24.20 30.38
C GLU A 114 -3.75 -23.52 29.98
N GLN A 115 -3.11 -23.99 28.90
CA GLN A 115 -1.94 -23.34 28.33
C GLN A 115 -2.24 -21.92 27.82
N THR A 116 -3.42 -21.72 27.22
CA THR A 116 -3.88 -20.40 26.76
C THR A 116 -4.06 -19.43 27.94
N ILE A 117 -4.68 -19.89 29.03
CA ILE A 117 -4.81 -19.13 30.29
C ILE A 117 -3.41 -18.76 30.83
N ASP A 118 -2.47 -19.70 30.81
CA ASP A 118 -1.11 -19.45 31.30
C ASP A 118 -0.33 -18.44 30.45
N ILE A 119 -0.49 -18.46 29.13
CA ILE A 119 0.15 -17.49 28.22
C ILE A 119 -0.43 -16.10 28.42
N ALA A 120 -1.74 -15.99 28.63
CA ALA A 120 -2.47 -14.73 28.79
C ALA A 120 -2.04 -13.91 30.02
N LYS A 121 -1.33 -14.51 30.99
CA LYS A 121 -0.81 -13.81 32.17
C LYS A 121 0.25 -12.76 31.82
N ASP A 122 1.09 -13.07 30.83
CA ASP A 122 2.26 -12.26 30.47
C ASP A 122 2.18 -11.70 29.03
N ASN A 123 1.18 -12.10 28.25
CA ASN A 123 1.06 -11.78 26.83
C ASN A 123 -0.36 -11.33 26.48
N GLN A 124 -0.48 -10.54 25.42
CA GLN A 124 -1.78 -10.25 24.83
C GLN A 124 -2.27 -11.48 24.07
N VAL A 125 -3.42 -12.03 24.45
CA VAL A 125 -4.06 -13.14 23.75
C VAL A 125 -5.40 -12.65 23.19
N ILE A 126 -5.70 -13.02 21.96
CA ILE A 126 -6.99 -12.79 21.31
C ILE A 126 -7.46 -14.14 20.78
N ILE A 127 -8.72 -14.49 21.03
CA ILE A 127 -9.32 -15.74 20.57
C ILE A 127 -10.38 -15.44 19.53
N THR A 128 -10.32 -16.12 18.39
CA THR A 128 -11.39 -16.15 17.39
C THR A 128 -12.06 -17.53 17.44
N GLY A 129 -13.26 -17.60 18.01
CA GLY A 129 -13.99 -18.83 18.26
C GLY A 129 -15.08 -19.09 17.22
N PHE A 130 -15.12 -20.32 16.70
CA PHE A 130 -16.06 -20.75 15.66
C PHE A 130 -16.82 -22.01 16.06
N GLY A 131 -18.16 -21.97 15.91
CA GLY A 131 -19.04 -23.13 16.07
C GLY A 131 -20.12 -22.95 17.14
N PRO A 132 -20.72 -24.04 17.66
CA PRO A 132 -21.87 -23.93 18.56
C PRO A 132 -21.51 -23.26 19.89
N ALA A 133 -22.42 -22.48 20.47
CA ALA A 133 -22.20 -21.70 21.70
C ALA A 133 -21.71 -22.50 22.93
N VAL A 134 -21.87 -23.83 22.94
CA VAL A 134 -21.28 -24.70 23.97
C VAL A 134 -19.75 -24.60 24.02
N GLY A 135 -19.09 -24.29 22.89
CA GLY A 135 -17.65 -24.03 22.85
C GLY A 135 -17.29 -22.74 23.59
N LEU A 136 -18.08 -21.67 23.42
CA LEU A 136 -17.89 -20.40 24.13
C LEU A 136 -17.95 -20.59 25.65
N ALA A 137 -18.83 -21.46 26.15
CA ALA A 137 -18.92 -21.74 27.59
C ALA A 137 -17.60 -22.28 28.19
N LYS A 138 -16.75 -22.95 27.39
CA LYS A 138 -15.42 -23.43 27.82
C LYS A 138 -14.42 -22.30 28.05
N LEU A 139 -14.69 -21.10 27.53
CA LEU A 139 -13.86 -19.90 27.70
C LEU A 139 -14.32 -19.03 28.88
N ASN A 140 -15.25 -19.48 29.72
CA ASN A 140 -15.87 -18.66 30.77
C ASN A 140 -14.86 -17.96 31.69
N ASP A 141 -13.74 -18.63 32.01
CA ASP A 141 -12.76 -18.15 32.97
C ASP A 141 -11.60 -17.34 32.33
N LEU A 142 -11.66 -17.12 31.01
CA LEU A 142 -10.66 -16.36 30.27
C LEU A 142 -11.06 -14.87 30.15
N ASP A 143 -10.31 -13.98 30.83
CA ASP A 143 -10.43 -12.52 30.68
C ASP A 143 -9.53 -12.00 29.55
N VAL A 144 -9.78 -12.47 28.33
CA VAL A 144 -9.10 -12.02 27.09
C VAL A 144 -10.15 -11.69 26.03
N PRO A 145 -9.87 -10.78 25.08
CA PRO A 145 -10.80 -10.50 23.99
C PRO A 145 -11.14 -11.77 23.20
N ILE A 146 -12.44 -12.01 23.02
CA ILE A 146 -12.97 -13.15 22.27
C ILE A 146 -13.86 -12.61 21.16
N ILE A 147 -13.56 -12.96 19.92
CA ILE A 147 -14.46 -12.77 18.79
C ILE A 147 -15.17 -14.10 18.56
N TRP A 148 -16.49 -14.11 18.63
CA TRP A 148 -17.29 -15.33 18.54
C TRP A 148 -18.19 -15.33 17.31
N SER A 149 -18.20 -16.45 16.59
CA SER A 149 -19.11 -16.73 15.47
C SER A 149 -19.66 -18.15 15.56
N GLU A 150 -20.98 -18.32 15.42
CA GLU A 150 -21.54 -19.66 15.21
C GLU A 150 -21.32 -20.17 13.78
N ASP A 151 -21.09 -19.25 12.84
CA ASP A 151 -20.76 -19.55 11.45
C ASP A 151 -19.28 -19.92 11.34
N THR A 152 -18.99 -21.08 10.74
CA THR A 152 -17.64 -21.63 10.58
C THR A 152 -17.10 -21.46 9.15
N SER A 153 -17.70 -20.58 8.34
CA SER A 153 -17.25 -20.33 6.97
C SER A 153 -15.96 -19.51 6.94
N ASP A 154 -15.24 -19.59 5.82
CA ASP A 154 -14.06 -18.76 5.54
C ASP A 154 -14.38 -17.26 5.63
N TYR A 155 -15.63 -16.86 5.37
CA TYR A 155 -16.07 -15.47 5.51
C TYR A 155 -16.12 -15.03 6.97
N ALA A 156 -16.68 -15.86 7.86
CA ALA A 156 -16.70 -15.57 9.29
C ALA A 156 -15.28 -15.49 9.87
N GLU A 157 -14.38 -16.37 9.42
CA GLU A 157 -12.96 -16.32 9.80
C GLU A 157 -12.29 -15.02 9.35
N LYS A 158 -12.50 -14.64 8.08
CA LYS A 158 -12.01 -13.38 7.53
C LYS A 158 -12.55 -12.18 8.30
N THR A 159 -13.86 -12.08 8.49
CA THR A 159 -14.48 -10.95 9.23
C THR A 159 -13.97 -10.88 10.66
N SER A 160 -13.73 -12.02 11.31
CA SER A 160 -13.12 -12.03 12.64
C SER A 160 -11.72 -11.42 12.63
N VAL A 161 -10.88 -11.74 11.64
CA VAL A 161 -9.56 -11.11 11.49
C VAL A 161 -9.68 -9.62 11.19
N GLU A 162 -10.56 -9.21 10.26
CA GLU A 162 -10.78 -7.80 9.97
C GLU A 162 -11.20 -7.03 11.23
N LEU A 163 -12.05 -7.63 12.08
CA LEU A 163 -12.49 -7.05 13.34
C LEU A 163 -11.31 -6.87 14.32
N ILE A 164 -10.38 -7.84 14.41
CA ILE A 164 -9.16 -7.72 15.24
C ILE A 164 -8.41 -6.41 14.96
N PHE A 165 -8.32 -6.02 13.68
CA PHE A 165 -7.55 -4.84 13.25
C PHE A 165 -8.43 -3.61 12.96
N GLY A 166 -9.75 -3.69 13.17
CA GLY A 166 -10.67 -2.59 12.91
C GLY A 166 -10.95 -2.36 11.42
N GLY A 167 -10.82 -3.38 10.59
CA GLY A 167 -11.28 -3.39 9.20
C GLY A 167 -12.80 -3.45 9.05
N VAL A 168 -13.51 -3.90 10.09
CA VAL A 168 -14.99 -3.88 10.19
C VAL A 168 -15.44 -3.40 11.57
N ASP A 169 -16.68 -2.95 11.65
CA ASP A 169 -17.36 -2.65 12.91
C ASP A 169 -17.67 -3.95 13.68
N ALA A 170 -17.66 -3.88 15.01
CA ALA A 170 -18.26 -4.89 15.87
C ALA A 170 -19.64 -4.36 16.30
N GLU A 171 -20.71 -5.04 15.92
CA GLU A 171 -22.09 -4.62 16.23
C GLU A 171 -22.95 -5.71 16.89
N GLY A 172 -22.47 -6.95 16.91
CA GLY A 172 -23.22 -8.10 17.39
C GLY A 172 -23.29 -8.20 18.90
N TYR A 173 -24.37 -8.83 19.37
CA TYR A 173 -24.61 -9.15 20.78
C TYR A 173 -25.05 -10.61 20.92
N LEU A 174 -24.73 -11.23 22.06
CA LEU A 174 -25.21 -12.56 22.39
C LEU A 174 -26.74 -12.59 22.46
N LYS A 175 -27.34 -13.58 21.79
CA LYS A 175 -28.81 -13.77 21.74
C LYS A 175 -29.36 -14.65 22.86
N ASP A 176 -28.48 -15.26 23.64
CA ASP A 176 -28.80 -16.13 24.78
C ASP A 176 -27.72 -15.98 25.86
N SER A 177 -28.03 -16.35 27.10
CA SER A 177 -27.01 -16.49 28.15
C SER A 177 -26.35 -17.85 28.03
N ILE A 178 -25.03 -17.87 27.83
CA ILE A 178 -24.24 -19.08 27.57
C ILE A 178 -23.56 -19.58 28.85
N SER A 179 -23.11 -18.66 29.71
CA SER A 179 -22.45 -18.98 30.98
C SER A 179 -22.67 -17.85 32.00
N SER A 180 -22.03 -17.94 33.18
CA SER A 180 -22.10 -16.86 34.17
C SER A 180 -21.44 -15.56 33.70
N ASN A 181 -20.43 -15.66 32.84
CA ASN A 181 -19.65 -14.52 32.33
C ASN A 181 -20.05 -14.10 30.90
N PHE A 182 -20.84 -14.92 30.20
CA PHE A 182 -21.36 -14.62 28.86
C PHE A 182 -22.88 -14.65 28.88
N LYS A 183 -23.48 -13.47 29.02
CA LYS A 183 -24.92 -13.26 29.24
C LYS A 183 -25.60 -12.75 27.97
N LEU A 184 -26.92 -12.93 27.95
CA LEU A 184 -27.80 -12.33 26.95
C LEU A 184 -27.53 -10.82 26.84
N GLY A 185 -27.28 -10.34 25.63
CA GLY A 185 -27.02 -8.94 25.34
C GLY A 185 -25.57 -8.50 25.52
N ASP A 186 -24.64 -9.40 25.89
CA ASP A 186 -23.22 -9.05 25.93
C ASP A 186 -22.66 -8.88 24.51
N GLY A 187 -21.86 -7.84 24.31
CA GLY A 187 -21.22 -7.49 23.05
C GLY A 187 -20.57 -6.12 23.16
N PHE A 188 -19.29 -6.02 22.79
CA PHE A 188 -18.56 -4.77 22.71
C PHE A 188 -18.65 -4.21 21.30
N LEU A 189 -18.87 -2.90 21.20
CA LEU A 189 -18.93 -2.19 19.93
C LEU A 189 -17.56 -1.61 19.55
N THR A 190 -17.26 -1.61 18.25
CA THR A 190 -16.08 -0.95 17.69
C THR A 190 -16.46 -0.22 16.40
N GLN A 191 -15.63 0.73 16.00
CA GLN A 191 -15.76 1.43 14.72
C GLN A 191 -14.61 1.05 13.77
N GLN A 192 -14.93 0.99 12.48
CA GLN A 192 -13.97 0.79 11.41
C GLN A 192 -12.95 1.91 11.44
N SER A 193 -11.68 1.51 11.47
CA SER A 193 -10.53 2.41 11.52
C SER A 193 -9.45 2.03 10.50
N ARG A 194 -9.50 0.81 9.94
CA ARG A 194 -8.59 0.33 8.89
C ARG A 194 -9.37 -0.15 7.67
N LEU A 195 -8.65 -0.47 6.60
CA LEU A 195 -9.23 -0.99 5.38
C LEU A 195 -10.00 -2.30 5.64
N GLN A 196 -11.17 -2.44 5.02
CA GLN A 196 -11.84 -3.74 4.86
C GLN A 196 -11.39 -4.39 3.55
N TYR A 197 -11.47 -5.71 3.44
CA TYR A 197 -11.34 -6.41 2.16
C TYR A 197 -12.71 -6.97 1.78
N ALA A 198 -13.26 -6.58 0.63
CA ALA A 198 -14.64 -6.89 0.29
C ALA A 198 -14.78 -7.28 -1.18
N ILE A 199 -15.94 -7.84 -1.54
CA ILE A 199 -16.32 -8.00 -2.95
C ILE A 199 -16.82 -6.65 -3.51
N PRO A 200 -16.63 -6.36 -4.81
CA PRO A 200 -17.08 -5.10 -5.43
C PRO A 200 -18.56 -4.78 -5.23
N GLU A 201 -19.41 -5.80 -5.13
CA GLU A 201 -20.85 -5.60 -4.98
C GLU A 201 -21.23 -5.00 -3.63
N ARG A 202 -20.34 -5.04 -2.63
CA ARG A 202 -20.49 -4.34 -1.34
C ARG A 202 -20.48 -2.82 -1.47
N VAL A 203 -20.01 -2.29 -2.59
CA VAL A 203 -20.03 -0.85 -2.92
C VAL A 203 -20.84 -0.58 -4.19
N GLY A 204 -21.75 -1.50 -4.55
CA GLY A 204 -22.64 -1.35 -5.71
C GLY A 204 -21.95 -1.55 -7.06
N ILE A 205 -20.69 -1.98 -7.10
CA ILE A 205 -19.95 -2.19 -8.34
C ILE A 205 -20.15 -3.62 -8.84
N ASN A 206 -20.47 -3.79 -10.12
CA ASN A 206 -20.56 -5.12 -10.73
C ASN A 206 -19.15 -5.73 -10.88
N GLY A 207 -18.76 -6.61 -9.96
CA GLY A 207 -17.41 -7.16 -9.87
C GLY A 207 -17.04 -8.01 -11.08
N LYS A 208 -18.00 -8.75 -11.64
CA LYS A 208 -17.79 -9.55 -12.85
C LYS A 208 -17.46 -8.68 -14.06
N LYS A 209 -18.20 -7.57 -14.26
CA LYS A 209 -17.95 -6.63 -15.36
C LYS A 209 -16.61 -5.92 -15.18
N LEU A 210 -16.35 -5.38 -13.99
CA LEU A 210 -15.10 -4.70 -13.66
C LEU A 210 -13.90 -5.63 -13.92
N THR A 211 -13.94 -6.84 -13.36
CA THR A 211 -12.86 -7.83 -13.53
C THR A 211 -12.63 -8.14 -14.99
N LYS A 212 -13.69 -8.37 -15.77
CA LYS A 212 -13.57 -8.67 -17.20
C LYS A 212 -12.90 -7.53 -17.98
N GLU A 213 -13.23 -6.28 -17.68
CA GLU A 213 -12.64 -5.12 -18.36
C GLU A 213 -11.16 -4.94 -17.98
N ILE A 214 -10.82 -5.02 -16.69
CA ILE A 214 -9.42 -4.92 -16.24
C ILE A 214 -8.60 -6.09 -16.79
N ASP A 215 -9.13 -7.31 -16.76
CA ASP A 215 -8.47 -8.50 -17.29
C ASP A 215 -8.12 -8.32 -18.78
N ALA A 216 -9.07 -7.87 -19.59
CA ALA A 216 -8.82 -7.65 -21.01
C ALA A 216 -7.71 -6.62 -21.29
N ILE A 217 -7.64 -5.55 -20.48
CA ILE A 217 -6.59 -4.53 -20.63
C ILE A 217 -5.23 -5.04 -20.14
N ALA A 218 -5.21 -5.82 -19.05
CA ALA A 218 -4.00 -6.42 -18.52
C ALA A 218 -3.45 -7.54 -19.42
N GLU A 219 -4.32 -8.33 -20.05
CA GLU A 219 -3.96 -9.31 -21.08
C GLU A 219 -3.33 -8.61 -22.29
N GLU A 220 -3.95 -7.52 -22.79
CA GLU A 220 -3.36 -6.71 -23.86
C GLU A 220 -1.98 -6.17 -23.48
N MET A 221 -1.80 -5.67 -22.26
CA MET A 221 -0.51 -5.20 -21.77
C MET A 221 0.58 -6.29 -21.87
N ILE A 222 0.27 -7.53 -21.46
CA ILE A 222 1.22 -8.64 -21.52
C ILE A 222 1.48 -9.05 -22.96
N ASP A 223 0.44 -9.23 -23.77
CA ASP A 223 0.53 -9.65 -25.16
C ASP A 223 1.34 -8.68 -26.01
N LYS A 224 1.18 -7.38 -25.75
CA LYS A 224 1.92 -6.30 -26.43
C LYS A 224 3.30 -6.06 -25.86
N LYS A 225 3.72 -6.81 -24.84
CA LYS A 225 4.99 -6.62 -24.13
C LYS A 225 5.15 -5.19 -23.60
N ALA A 226 4.08 -4.63 -23.04
CA ALA A 226 4.09 -3.38 -22.32
C ALA A 226 4.66 -3.54 -20.90
N ALA A 227 4.38 -4.66 -20.24
CA ALA A 227 5.06 -5.12 -19.03
C ALA A 227 4.97 -6.66 -18.93
N PRO A 228 5.99 -7.35 -18.36
CA PRO A 228 5.89 -8.78 -18.06
C PRO A 228 4.81 -9.11 -17.05
N GLY A 229 4.67 -8.27 -16.02
CA GLY A 229 3.74 -8.48 -14.92
C GLY A 229 3.27 -7.18 -14.28
N ALA A 230 2.14 -7.28 -13.58
CA ALA A 230 1.55 -6.17 -12.85
C ALA A 230 0.68 -6.62 -11.68
N VAL A 231 0.41 -5.70 -10.76
CA VAL A 231 -0.62 -5.81 -9.72
C VAL A 231 -1.54 -4.60 -9.83
N VAL A 232 -2.85 -4.85 -9.84
CA VAL A 232 -3.89 -3.82 -9.83
C VAL A 232 -4.67 -3.94 -8.52
N MET A 233 -4.79 -2.83 -7.80
CA MET A 233 -5.60 -2.74 -6.59
C MET A 233 -6.53 -1.54 -6.63
N ILE A 234 -7.80 -1.77 -6.26
CA ILE A 234 -8.85 -0.75 -6.18
C ILE A 234 -9.43 -0.74 -4.77
N VAL A 235 -9.43 0.45 -4.16
CA VAL A 235 -10.12 0.73 -2.90
C VAL A 235 -11.29 1.66 -3.17
N LYS A 236 -12.47 1.33 -2.66
CA LYS A 236 -13.67 2.17 -2.73
C LYS A 236 -14.37 2.15 -1.38
N ASP A 237 -14.70 3.34 -0.84
CA ASP A 237 -15.42 3.50 0.43
C ASP A 237 -14.79 2.69 1.59
N ASN A 238 -13.48 2.84 1.77
CA ASN A 238 -12.64 2.13 2.76
C ASN A 238 -12.52 0.62 2.56
N LYS A 239 -12.96 0.09 1.41
CA LYS A 239 -12.92 -1.34 1.10
C LYS A 239 -12.00 -1.62 -0.08
N VAL A 240 -11.03 -2.51 0.09
CA VAL A 240 -10.28 -3.12 -1.01
C VAL A 240 -11.24 -4.06 -1.74
N ILE A 241 -11.68 -3.66 -2.93
CA ILE A 241 -12.68 -4.39 -3.73
C ILE A 241 -12.07 -5.20 -4.86
N PHE A 242 -10.83 -4.89 -5.23
CA PHE A 242 -10.11 -5.57 -6.28
C PHE A 242 -8.63 -5.61 -5.92
N ASN A 243 -8.01 -6.78 -6.01
CA ASN A 243 -6.57 -6.97 -5.83
C ASN A 243 -6.14 -8.18 -6.65
N LYS A 244 -5.52 -7.96 -7.81
CA LYS A 244 -5.16 -9.05 -8.73
C LYS A 244 -3.79 -8.81 -9.35
N ALA A 245 -3.02 -9.89 -9.41
CA ALA A 245 -1.75 -9.95 -10.10
C ALA A 245 -1.91 -10.54 -11.51
N TYR A 246 -1.09 -10.08 -12.43
CA TYR A 246 -1.08 -10.43 -13.84
C TYR A 246 0.32 -10.77 -14.31
N GLY A 247 0.41 -11.73 -15.24
CA GLY A 247 1.64 -12.06 -15.94
C GLY A 247 2.71 -12.69 -15.05
N ASN A 248 3.96 -12.43 -15.39
CA ASN A 248 5.13 -13.06 -14.80
C ASN A 248 6.21 -12.02 -14.49
N HIS A 249 7.18 -12.42 -13.67
CA HIS A 249 8.38 -11.63 -13.39
C HIS A 249 9.20 -11.37 -14.67
N TYR A 250 9.19 -12.28 -15.64
CA TYR A 250 9.88 -12.17 -16.92
C TYR A 250 8.96 -12.60 -18.07
N TYR A 251 9.23 -12.14 -19.30
CA TYR A 251 8.48 -12.62 -20.48
C TYR A 251 8.73 -14.10 -20.79
N ASP A 252 9.97 -14.56 -20.60
CA ASP A 252 10.42 -15.88 -21.07
C ASP A 252 10.56 -16.91 -19.93
N ILE A 253 10.22 -16.54 -18.69
CA ILE A 253 10.30 -17.40 -17.50
C ILE A 253 8.92 -17.44 -16.84
N ASN A 254 8.41 -18.65 -16.61
CA ASN A 254 7.14 -18.87 -15.92
C ASN A 254 7.32 -18.73 -14.40
N GLU A 255 7.45 -17.49 -13.96
CA GLU A 255 7.46 -17.09 -12.55
C GLU A 255 6.32 -16.09 -12.33
N PRO A 256 5.13 -16.56 -11.88
CA PRO A 256 3.94 -15.73 -11.82
C PRO A 256 4.09 -14.56 -10.86
N THR A 257 3.61 -13.39 -11.29
CA THR A 257 3.46 -12.22 -10.42
C THR A 257 2.43 -12.51 -9.33
N LYS A 258 2.68 -12.02 -8.11
CA LYS A 258 1.83 -12.19 -6.94
C LYS A 258 1.44 -10.83 -6.36
N VAL A 259 0.31 -10.77 -5.68
CA VAL A 259 -0.21 -9.53 -5.07
C VAL A 259 0.68 -9.01 -3.93
N ASP A 260 1.51 -9.88 -3.36
CA ASP A 260 2.48 -9.58 -2.32
C ASP A 260 3.91 -9.41 -2.88
N ASP A 261 4.11 -9.38 -4.19
CA ASP A 261 5.40 -9.00 -4.76
C ASP A 261 5.72 -7.52 -4.47
N ILE A 262 6.99 -7.25 -4.22
CA ILE A 262 7.52 -5.94 -3.87
C ILE A 262 8.10 -5.28 -5.14
N PHE A 263 7.55 -4.12 -5.50
CA PHE A 263 7.88 -3.37 -6.71
C PHE A 263 8.75 -2.14 -6.41
N ASP A 264 9.68 -1.82 -7.32
CA ASP A 264 10.34 -0.51 -7.34
C ASP A 264 9.30 0.57 -7.70
N LEU A 265 9.07 1.51 -6.79
CA LEU A 265 8.04 2.54 -6.96
C LEU A 265 8.49 3.73 -7.80
N ALA A 266 9.79 3.82 -8.14
CA ALA A 266 10.37 4.98 -8.80
C ALA A 266 9.88 6.29 -8.16
N SER A 267 9.28 7.19 -8.94
CA SER A 267 8.87 8.51 -8.46
C SER A 267 7.66 8.54 -7.53
N VAL A 268 6.92 7.44 -7.33
CA VAL A 268 5.94 7.37 -6.23
C VAL A 268 6.64 7.52 -4.87
N SER A 269 7.95 7.24 -4.78
CA SER A 269 8.79 7.55 -3.60
C SER A 269 8.68 9.01 -3.15
N LYS A 270 8.50 9.96 -4.09
CA LYS A 270 8.37 11.39 -3.75
C LYS A 270 7.20 11.62 -2.81
N VAL A 271 6.04 11.06 -3.12
CA VAL A 271 4.81 11.27 -2.33
C VAL A 271 4.75 10.36 -1.10
N ALA A 272 5.23 9.12 -1.21
CA ALA A 272 5.15 8.13 -0.14
C ALA A 272 6.29 8.20 0.88
N ALA A 273 7.33 9.02 0.65
CA ALA A 273 8.43 9.23 1.59
C ALA A 273 8.72 10.72 1.83
N THR A 274 9.26 11.41 0.82
CA THR A 274 9.76 12.79 1.00
C THR A 274 8.66 13.77 1.35
N THR A 275 7.56 13.79 0.60
CA THR A 275 6.42 14.68 0.86
C THR A 275 5.77 14.37 2.19
N LEU A 276 5.61 13.07 2.52
CA LEU A 276 5.08 12.63 3.82
C LEU A 276 5.92 13.16 4.99
N ALA A 277 7.24 13.07 4.88
CA ALA A 277 8.15 13.61 5.89
C ALA A 277 8.07 15.14 5.98
N VAL A 278 7.99 15.84 4.84
CA VAL A 278 7.88 17.30 4.79
C VAL A 278 6.58 17.79 5.41
N MET A 279 5.45 17.12 5.15
CA MET A 279 4.17 17.43 5.79
C MET A 279 4.27 17.35 7.31
N HIS A 280 4.88 16.29 7.83
CA HIS A 280 5.00 16.08 9.28
C HIS A 280 5.93 17.10 9.92
N LEU A 281 7.10 17.33 9.31
CA LEU A 281 8.07 18.30 9.80
C LEU A 281 7.56 19.74 9.69
N GLU A 282 6.64 20.02 8.77
CA GLU A 282 5.93 21.30 8.76
C GLU A 282 5.00 21.45 9.97
N GLU A 283 4.18 20.43 10.26
CA GLU A 283 3.29 20.49 11.43
C GLU A 283 4.06 20.63 12.75
N GLU A 284 5.24 20.03 12.85
CA GLU A 284 6.17 20.19 13.97
C GLU A 284 6.90 21.55 14.00
N GLY A 285 6.72 22.40 12.98
CA GLY A 285 7.38 23.69 12.84
C GLY A 285 8.89 23.61 12.52
N LYS A 286 9.38 22.43 12.13
CA LYS A 286 10.79 22.20 11.76
C LYS A 286 11.08 22.57 10.30
N ILE A 287 10.08 22.46 9.42
CA ILE A 287 10.14 22.95 8.04
C ILE A 287 9.07 24.02 7.83
N ASP A 288 9.49 25.16 7.35
CA ASP A 288 8.68 26.25 6.81
C ASP A 288 8.88 26.32 5.29
N LEU A 289 7.77 26.21 4.55
CA LEU A 289 7.76 26.24 3.08
C LEU A 289 8.21 27.59 2.50
N GLU A 290 8.10 28.69 3.26
CA GLU A 290 8.48 30.03 2.81
C GLU A 290 9.94 30.37 3.11
N LYS A 291 10.62 29.55 3.93
CA LYS A 291 12.08 29.60 4.09
C LYS A 291 12.80 29.07 2.85
N THR A 292 14.06 29.45 2.76
CA THR A 292 14.93 29.16 1.63
C THR A 292 15.83 27.95 1.91
N VAL A 293 16.43 27.37 0.87
CA VAL A 293 17.40 26.27 1.02
C VAL A 293 18.57 26.69 1.91
N GLY A 294 19.06 27.93 1.78
CA GLY A 294 20.18 28.46 2.57
C GLY A 294 19.86 28.63 4.06
N ASP A 295 18.58 28.72 4.44
CA ASP A 295 18.16 28.76 5.85
C ASP A 295 18.36 27.40 6.54
N TYR A 296 18.30 26.29 5.79
CA TYR A 296 18.47 24.94 6.31
C TYR A 296 19.86 24.36 6.05
N LEU A 297 20.40 24.60 4.84
CA LEU A 297 21.60 23.95 4.35
C LEU A 297 22.75 24.95 4.25
N ARG A 298 23.75 24.81 5.13
CA ARG A 298 24.91 25.73 5.20
C ARG A 298 25.75 25.71 3.93
N ASP A 299 25.87 24.56 3.29
CA ASP A 299 26.62 24.39 2.04
C ASP A 299 25.93 25.01 0.81
N ALA A 300 24.62 25.29 0.90
CA ALA A 300 23.89 26.03 -0.12
C ALA A 300 24.07 27.56 0.01
N GLN A 301 24.54 28.07 1.14
CA GLN A 301 24.77 29.51 1.35
C GLN A 301 25.88 30.02 0.42
N GLY A 302 25.66 31.17 -0.22
CA GLY A 302 26.54 31.74 -1.25
C GLY A 302 26.46 31.03 -2.61
N THR A 303 25.64 29.99 -2.76
CA THR A 303 25.39 29.33 -4.05
C THR A 303 24.16 29.91 -4.75
N ASN A 304 23.95 29.54 -6.02
CA ASN A 304 22.72 29.90 -6.73
C ASN A 304 21.47 29.14 -6.23
N LYS A 305 21.60 28.27 -5.22
CA LYS A 305 20.49 27.57 -4.56
C LYS A 305 20.02 28.26 -3.29
N GLU A 306 20.84 29.13 -2.70
CA GLU A 306 20.60 29.74 -1.37
C GLU A 306 19.18 30.26 -1.21
N ASN A 307 18.72 31.09 -2.16
CA ASN A 307 17.45 31.81 -2.07
C ASN A 307 16.24 31.05 -2.64
N ILE A 308 16.40 29.77 -3.02
CA ILE A 308 15.26 28.97 -3.51
C ILE A 308 14.36 28.65 -2.33
N LYS A 309 13.06 28.93 -2.44
CA LYS A 309 12.10 28.55 -1.39
C LYS A 309 11.83 27.06 -1.38
N VAL A 310 11.62 26.50 -0.20
CA VAL A 310 11.21 25.10 -0.02
C VAL A 310 9.91 24.81 -0.78
N ARG A 311 8.95 25.73 -0.76
CA ARG A 311 7.72 25.68 -1.55
C ARG A 311 7.98 25.41 -3.03
N ASP A 312 8.95 26.11 -3.62
CA ASP A 312 9.24 26.00 -5.06
C ASP A 312 9.91 24.67 -5.40
N LEU A 313 10.64 24.06 -4.45
CA LEU A 313 11.15 22.70 -4.59
C LEU A 313 9.99 21.70 -4.67
N MET A 314 9.05 21.79 -3.74
CA MET A 314 7.87 20.91 -3.64
C MET A 314 6.94 21.04 -4.85
N LEU A 315 6.85 22.24 -5.45
CA LEU A 315 6.06 22.48 -6.67
C LEU A 315 6.81 22.17 -7.97
N HIS A 316 8.09 21.81 -7.92
CA HIS A 316 8.97 21.73 -9.09
C HIS A 316 8.98 23.04 -9.91
N GLN A 317 8.96 24.20 -9.23
CA GLN A 317 8.97 25.54 -9.82
C GLN A 317 10.25 26.33 -9.50
N ALA A 318 11.21 25.70 -8.83
CA ALA A 318 12.49 26.28 -8.42
C ALA A 318 13.45 26.62 -9.57
N GLY A 319 13.11 26.28 -10.83
CA GLY A 319 13.98 26.52 -12.00
C GLY A 319 15.16 25.55 -12.12
N LEU A 320 15.24 24.52 -11.27
CA LEU A 320 16.27 23.49 -11.32
C LEU A 320 16.21 22.70 -12.61
N ILE A 321 17.37 22.23 -13.09
CA ILE A 321 17.41 21.31 -14.24
C ILE A 321 16.80 19.95 -13.86
N PRO A 322 16.27 19.18 -14.83
CA PRO A 322 15.56 17.94 -14.52
C PRO A 322 16.40 16.88 -13.82
N PHE A 323 17.61 16.63 -14.33
CA PHE A 323 18.42 15.47 -14.00
C PHE A 323 19.91 15.72 -14.27
N ILE A 324 20.79 15.04 -13.52
CA ILE A 324 22.24 15.00 -13.75
C ILE A 324 22.67 13.53 -13.90
N PRO A 325 23.30 13.13 -15.03
CA PRO A 325 23.72 11.76 -15.27
C PRO A 325 25.04 11.42 -14.55
N PHE A 326 25.04 11.39 -13.22
CA PHE A 326 26.24 11.23 -12.39
C PHE A 326 27.10 10.00 -12.74
N TYR A 327 26.48 8.94 -13.25
CA TYR A 327 27.15 7.69 -13.62
C TYR A 327 28.06 7.82 -14.85
N ARG A 328 27.88 8.87 -15.68
CA ARG A 328 28.66 9.04 -16.93
C ARG A 328 30.10 9.47 -16.69
N ASP A 329 30.39 10.06 -15.54
CA ASP A 329 31.71 10.57 -15.19
C ASP A 329 32.51 9.59 -14.30
N LEU A 330 31.98 8.37 -14.07
CA LEU A 330 32.66 7.35 -13.28
C LEU A 330 33.95 6.87 -13.95
N THR A 331 35.00 6.74 -13.15
CA THR A 331 36.28 6.16 -13.56
C THR A 331 36.52 4.82 -12.86
N GLU A 332 37.54 4.07 -13.28
CA GLU A 332 37.98 2.83 -12.62
C GLU A 332 38.39 3.04 -11.15
N LYS A 333 38.58 4.28 -10.70
CA LYS A 333 38.88 4.60 -9.29
C LYS A 333 37.62 4.71 -8.43
N ASP A 334 36.46 4.89 -9.04
CA ASP A 334 35.22 5.18 -8.34
C ASP A 334 34.40 3.96 -7.98
N TYR A 335 34.70 2.79 -8.55
CA TYR A 335 33.96 1.55 -8.25
C TYR A 335 34.84 0.30 -8.11
N ARG A 336 34.31 -0.70 -7.39
CA ARG A 336 34.87 -2.06 -7.27
C ARG A 336 33.76 -3.10 -7.39
N LEU A 337 34.15 -4.35 -7.66
CA LEU A 337 33.20 -5.47 -7.75
C LEU A 337 32.90 -6.09 -6.38
N ASP A 338 33.74 -5.79 -5.39
CA ASP A 338 33.67 -6.26 -4.02
C ASP A 338 33.51 -5.09 -3.03
N SER A 339 32.88 -5.39 -1.89
CA SER A 339 32.69 -4.41 -0.84
C SER A 339 33.97 -4.25 -0.01
N SER A 340 34.26 -3.01 0.39
CA SER A 340 35.30 -2.72 1.37
C SER A 340 34.97 -1.41 2.11
N ALA A 341 35.75 -1.08 3.14
CA ALA A 341 35.61 0.23 3.82
C ALA A 341 35.78 1.42 2.85
N ALA A 342 36.57 1.25 1.78
CA ALA A 342 36.74 2.26 0.73
C ALA A 342 35.63 2.24 -0.33
N PHE A 343 34.87 1.14 -0.44
CA PHE A 343 33.78 0.97 -1.41
C PHE A 343 32.52 0.38 -0.72
N PRO A 344 31.86 1.14 0.17
CA PRO A 344 30.75 0.63 0.97
C PRO A 344 29.38 0.72 0.27
N VAL A 345 29.25 1.54 -0.77
CA VAL A 345 27.94 1.87 -1.38
C VAL A 345 27.57 0.81 -2.41
N LYS A 346 26.71 -0.15 -2.04
CA LYS A 346 26.22 -1.21 -2.95
C LYS A 346 25.19 -0.63 -3.93
N VAL A 347 25.54 -0.55 -5.20
CA VAL A 347 24.71 -0.01 -6.29
C VAL A 347 23.90 -1.13 -6.97
N SER A 348 24.50 -2.31 -7.09
CA SER A 348 23.87 -3.56 -7.52
C SER A 348 24.67 -4.76 -7.02
N GLU A 349 24.26 -5.98 -7.37
CA GLU A 349 25.12 -7.15 -7.14
C GLU A 349 26.47 -6.97 -7.82
N HIS A 350 27.54 -7.19 -7.04
CA HIS A 350 28.93 -7.03 -7.48
C HIS A 350 29.28 -5.65 -8.06
N TYR A 351 28.62 -4.58 -7.60
CA TYR A 351 28.96 -3.20 -8.01
C TYR A 351 28.89 -2.26 -6.81
N TYR A 352 30.05 -1.78 -6.37
CA TYR A 352 30.20 -0.94 -5.19
C TYR A 352 30.90 0.36 -5.53
N LEU A 353 30.31 1.50 -5.15
CA LEU A 353 30.94 2.81 -5.32
C LEU A 353 31.82 3.16 -4.13
N ARG A 354 32.84 3.96 -4.44
CA ARG A 354 33.75 4.49 -3.43
C ARG A 354 32.99 5.28 -2.37
N LYS A 355 33.54 5.27 -1.16
CA LYS A 355 33.06 6.08 -0.05
C LYS A 355 33.03 7.56 -0.46
N ASP A 356 32.05 8.29 0.07
CA ASP A 356 31.92 9.74 -0.04
C ASP A 356 31.71 10.26 -1.49
N TYR A 357 31.43 9.40 -2.49
CA TYR A 357 31.15 9.85 -3.87
C TYR A 357 29.98 10.84 -3.95
N PHE A 358 28.94 10.64 -3.14
CA PHE A 358 27.83 11.58 -3.05
C PHE A 358 28.31 12.98 -2.62
N GLU A 359 29.09 13.05 -1.53
CA GLU A 359 29.58 14.30 -0.94
C GLU A 359 30.64 14.98 -1.81
N ASP A 360 31.52 14.20 -2.42
CA ASP A 360 32.65 14.72 -3.19
C ASP A 360 32.25 15.16 -4.61
N VAL A 361 31.21 14.53 -5.18
CA VAL A 361 30.87 14.67 -6.60
C VAL A 361 29.41 15.08 -6.78
N MET A 362 28.46 14.23 -6.36
CA MET A 362 27.05 14.43 -6.70
C MET A 362 26.49 15.73 -6.12
N TRP A 363 26.73 15.96 -4.84
CA TRP A 363 26.23 17.13 -4.12
C TRP A 363 26.84 18.45 -4.61
N PRO A 364 28.17 18.58 -4.76
CA PRO A 364 28.78 19.77 -5.36
C PRO A 364 28.28 20.06 -6.79
N LEU A 365 28.04 19.03 -7.61
CA LEU A 365 27.49 19.19 -8.95
C LEU A 365 26.05 19.72 -8.90
N MET A 366 25.21 19.21 -7.98
CA MET A 366 23.85 19.72 -7.78
C MET A 366 23.85 21.18 -7.33
N LEU A 367 24.68 21.56 -6.36
CA LEU A 367 24.80 22.94 -5.89
C LEU A 367 25.25 23.89 -7.01
N LYS A 368 26.24 23.48 -7.83
CA LYS A 368 26.75 24.28 -8.96
C LYS A 368 25.84 24.29 -10.19
N SER A 369 24.90 23.35 -10.30
CA SER A 369 24.03 23.23 -11.48
C SER A 369 23.26 24.51 -11.78
N LYS A 370 22.91 24.73 -13.04
CA LYS A 370 22.19 25.92 -13.48
C LYS A 370 20.79 26.00 -12.84
N VAL A 371 20.41 27.20 -12.42
CA VAL A 371 19.02 27.55 -12.04
C VAL A 371 18.45 28.45 -13.14
N ASN A 372 17.37 28.01 -13.77
CA ASN A 372 16.61 28.78 -14.75
C ASN A 372 15.65 29.74 -14.02
N PRO A 373 15.04 30.71 -14.71
CA PRO A 373 14.03 31.57 -14.09
C PRO A 373 12.92 30.75 -13.39
N PRO A 374 12.60 31.04 -12.11
CA PRO A 374 11.61 30.29 -11.35
C PRO A 374 10.17 30.58 -11.83
N GLY A 375 9.21 29.79 -11.35
CA GLY A 375 7.78 29.96 -11.62
C GLY A 375 7.24 29.14 -12.79
N LYS A 376 8.11 28.45 -13.54
CA LYS A 376 7.70 27.44 -14.52
C LYS A 376 7.92 26.03 -13.96
N TYR A 377 6.97 25.15 -14.24
CA TYR A 377 7.10 23.74 -13.86
C TYR A 377 8.22 23.06 -14.66
N VAL A 378 9.19 22.51 -13.93
CA VAL A 378 10.27 21.65 -14.44
C VAL A 378 10.43 20.49 -13.48
N TYR A 379 9.98 19.31 -13.89
CA TYR A 379 10.14 18.09 -13.11
C TYR A 379 11.63 17.82 -12.86
N SER A 380 12.06 17.89 -11.59
CA SER A 380 13.48 17.89 -11.21
C SER A 380 13.76 16.98 -10.03
N ASP A 381 14.65 16.00 -10.24
CA ASP A 381 15.12 15.11 -9.18
C ASP A 381 15.97 15.87 -8.16
N ILE A 382 16.66 16.92 -8.59
CA ILE A 382 17.48 17.78 -7.72
C ILE A 382 16.64 18.41 -6.62
N SER A 383 15.39 18.82 -6.92
CA SER A 383 14.48 19.34 -5.91
C SER A 383 14.36 18.39 -4.71
N MET A 384 14.23 17.10 -5.00
CA MET A 384 13.93 16.09 -3.99
C MET A 384 15.19 15.58 -3.28
N TYR A 385 16.36 15.63 -3.92
CA TYR A 385 17.65 15.49 -3.21
C TYR A 385 17.87 16.61 -2.18
N ILE A 386 17.56 17.85 -2.56
CA ILE A 386 17.65 18.99 -1.63
C ILE A 386 16.64 18.81 -0.49
N MET A 387 15.39 18.42 -0.79
CA MET A 387 14.41 18.15 0.26
C MET A 387 14.84 17.03 1.21
N GLN A 388 15.42 15.94 0.69
CA GLN A 388 16.02 14.90 1.53
C GLN A 388 17.08 15.51 2.46
N ARG A 389 18.01 16.32 1.95
CA ARG A 389 19.03 16.94 2.80
C ARG A 389 18.48 17.89 3.84
N ILE A 390 17.42 18.63 3.53
CA ILE A 390 16.72 19.46 4.51
C ILE A 390 16.14 18.57 5.61
N ILE A 391 15.42 17.50 5.25
CA ILE A 391 14.86 16.53 6.21
C ILE A 391 15.97 16.00 7.11
N GLU A 392 17.04 15.44 6.54
CA GLU A 392 18.14 14.82 7.29
C GLU A 392 18.86 15.82 8.19
N THR A 393 18.94 17.10 7.78
CA THR A 393 19.56 18.16 8.58
C THR A 393 18.70 18.55 9.78
N VAL A 394 17.38 18.68 9.61
CA VAL A 394 16.49 19.12 10.70
C VAL A 394 16.13 17.99 11.66
N THR A 395 16.23 16.73 11.23
CA THR A 395 15.95 15.55 12.06
C THR A 395 17.20 14.90 12.64
N ASN A 396 18.36 15.07 12.00
CA ASN A 396 19.57 14.29 12.26
C ASN A 396 19.35 12.77 12.09
N GLU A 397 18.43 12.39 11.20
CA GLU A 397 18.13 11.01 10.80
C GLU A 397 18.14 10.89 9.28
N THR A 398 18.54 9.75 8.73
CA THR A 398 18.41 9.49 7.29
C THR A 398 16.95 9.41 6.88
N LEU A 399 16.62 9.78 5.63
CA LEU A 399 15.23 9.77 5.15
C LEU A 399 14.56 8.41 5.35
N ASP A 400 15.23 7.31 5.02
CA ASP A 400 14.72 5.95 5.17
C ASP A 400 14.40 5.58 6.63
N SER A 401 15.29 5.93 7.56
CA SER A 401 15.05 5.74 9.01
C SER A 401 13.86 6.55 9.47
N TYR A 402 13.79 7.81 9.06
CA TYR A 402 12.74 8.73 9.48
C TYR A 402 11.36 8.22 9.06
N VAL A 403 11.17 7.86 7.78
CA VAL A 403 9.85 7.40 7.30
C VAL A 403 9.48 6.02 7.82
N GLU A 404 10.47 5.13 8.01
CA GLU A 404 10.26 3.81 8.62
C GLU A 404 9.68 3.94 10.04
N ASN A 405 10.29 4.78 10.87
CA ASN A 405 9.97 4.88 12.30
C ASN A 405 8.76 5.77 12.58
N ASN A 406 8.51 6.78 11.76
CA ASN A 406 7.39 7.71 11.99
C ASN A 406 6.10 7.29 11.26
N PHE A 407 6.20 6.47 10.20
CA PHE A 407 5.04 6.09 9.40
C PHE A 407 4.95 4.58 9.17
N TYR A 408 5.90 3.97 8.47
CA TYR A 408 5.67 2.64 7.89
C TYR A 408 5.39 1.57 8.94
N LYS A 409 6.17 1.51 10.02
CA LYS A 409 5.96 0.55 11.10
C LYS A 409 4.63 0.76 11.83
N LYS A 410 4.26 2.01 12.10
CA LYS A 410 3.04 2.37 12.86
C LYS A 410 1.77 2.09 12.05
N LEU A 411 1.80 2.47 10.77
CA LEU A 411 0.70 2.26 9.84
C LEU A 411 0.49 0.78 9.49
N GLY A 412 1.52 -0.05 9.65
CA GLY A 412 1.51 -1.46 9.23
C GLY A 412 1.94 -1.67 7.78
N MET A 413 2.67 -0.72 7.20
CA MET A 413 3.24 -0.79 5.85
C MET A 413 4.57 -1.57 5.85
N TYR A 414 4.52 -2.83 6.27
CA TYR A 414 5.71 -3.63 6.59
C TYR A 414 6.55 -4.05 5.39
N SER A 415 5.99 -4.05 4.18
CA SER A 415 6.71 -4.33 2.94
C SER A 415 7.30 -3.06 2.31
N THR A 416 6.83 -1.88 2.71
CA THR A 416 7.36 -0.60 2.24
C THR A 416 8.74 -0.31 2.82
N GLY A 417 9.67 0.14 1.98
CA GLY A 417 10.96 0.64 2.44
C GLY A 417 11.99 0.74 1.33
N TYR A 418 13.17 1.25 1.69
CA TYR A 418 14.32 1.33 0.80
C TYR A 418 15.17 0.06 0.90
N ASN A 419 15.89 -0.28 -0.18
CA ASN A 419 16.81 -1.43 -0.21
C ASN A 419 16.15 -2.75 0.27
N PRO A 420 15.03 -3.21 -0.34
CA PRO A 420 14.26 -4.36 0.13
C PRO A 420 15.05 -5.67 0.20
N TRP A 421 16.15 -5.80 -0.57
CA TRP A 421 17.07 -6.93 -0.51
C TRP A 421 17.72 -7.16 0.87
N LYS A 422 17.68 -6.15 1.76
CA LYS A 422 18.13 -6.28 3.15
C LYS A 422 17.07 -6.93 4.06
N LYS A 423 15.79 -6.85 3.70
CA LYS A 423 14.65 -7.25 4.54
C LYS A 423 13.92 -8.49 4.02
N PHE A 424 13.90 -8.70 2.70
CA PHE A 424 13.07 -9.71 2.06
C PHE A 424 13.88 -10.70 1.23
N PRO A 425 13.41 -11.95 1.11
CA PRO A 425 13.98 -12.88 0.15
C PRO A 425 13.78 -12.35 -1.27
N ILE A 426 14.75 -12.59 -2.15
CA ILE A 426 14.73 -12.16 -3.56
C ILE A 426 13.46 -12.63 -4.27
N SER A 427 12.93 -13.81 -3.90
CA SER A 427 11.69 -14.38 -4.47
C SER A 427 10.41 -13.58 -4.19
N ARG A 428 10.46 -12.56 -3.33
CA ARG A 428 9.37 -11.61 -3.09
C ARG A 428 9.57 -10.27 -3.77
N ILE A 429 10.69 -10.08 -4.48
CA ILE A 429 11.04 -8.82 -5.09
C ILE A 429 11.03 -9.01 -6.60
N ILE A 430 10.18 -8.24 -7.29
CA ILE A 430 10.05 -8.39 -8.74
C ILE A 430 11.30 -7.83 -9.45
N PRO A 431 11.81 -8.50 -10.50
CA PRO A 431 12.89 -7.94 -11.32
C PRO A 431 12.45 -6.65 -12.00
N THR A 432 13.34 -5.66 -12.00
CA THR A 432 13.04 -4.32 -12.53
C THR A 432 13.66 -4.10 -13.92
N GLU A 433 14.98 -4.17 -14.09
CA GLU A 433 15.62 -3.98 -15.40
C GLU A 433 16.85 -4.88 -15.53
N LEU A 434 17.16 -5.35 -16.74
CA LEU A 434 18.49 -5.83 -17.08
C LEU A 434 19.34 -4.63 -17.55
N ASP A 435 19.97 -3.92 -16.62
CA ASP A 435 20.79 -2.75 -16.95
C ASP A 435 22.06 -3.19 -17.68
N LYS A 436 22.14 -2.93 -18.98
CA LYS A 436 23.29 -3.27 -19.83
C LYS A 436 24.33 -2.15 -19.94
N THR A 437 24.04 -0.97 -19.41
CA THR A 437 24.81 0.25 -19.67
C THR A 437 25.71 0.63 -18.50
N PHE A 438 25.13 0.74 -17.30
CA PHE A 438 25.82 1.20 -16.10
C PHE A 438 26.23 0.01 -15.23
N ARG A 439 25.26 -0.67 -14.62
CA ARG A 439 25.50 -1.74 -13.64
C ARG A 439 25.85 -3.09 -14.26
N LYS A 440 25.46 -3.31 -15.52
CA LYS A 440 25.71 -4.56 -16.27
C LYS A 440 25.16 -5.81 -15.55
N SER A 441 24.01 -5.66 -14.89
CA SER A 441 23.40 -6.69 -14.04
C SER A 441 21.87 -6.66 -14.10
N GLN A 442 21.22 -7.79 -13.81
CA GLN A 442 19.80 -7.82 -13.52
C GLN A 442 19.54 -7.13 -12.18
N LEU A 443 18.63 -6.16 -12.16
CA LEU A 443 18.22 -5.47 -10.96
C LEU A 443 17.06 -6.22 -10.32
N ILE A 444 17.28 -6.70 -9.09
CA ILE A 444 16.26 -7.28 -8.23
C ILE A 444 16.48 -6.68 -6.84
N GLY A 445 15.55 -5.84 -6.39
CA GLY A 445 15.65 -5.11 -5.11
C GLY A 445 16.58 -3.91 -5.10
N TYR A 446 17.32 -3.65 -6.19
CA TYR A 446 18.11 -2.43 -6.36
C TYR A 446 17.29 -1.39 -7.11
N VAL A 447 17.29 -0.16 -6.63
CA VAL A 447 16.57 0.95 -7.28
C VAL A 447 17.00 1.11 -8.74
N HIS A 448 16.04 1.23 -9.64
CA HIS A 448 16.25 1.42 -11.06
C HIS A 448 16.98 2.74 -11.36
N ASP A 449 16.56 3.83 -10.71
CA ASP A 449 17.15 5.15 -10.88
C ASP A 449 18.65 5.15 -10.56
N GLN A 450 19.46 5.55 -11.54
CA GLN A 450 20.92 5.47 -11.42
C GLN A 450 21.44 6.42 -10.34
N GLY A 451 20.88 7.63 -10.23
CA GLY A 451 21.31 8.59 -9.22
C GLY A 451 21.03 8.08 -7.81
N ALA A 452 19.82 7.56 -7.57
CA ALA A 452 19.42 7.00 -6.28
C ALA A 452 20.29 5.79 -5.92
N ALA A 453 20.61 4.92 -6.90
CA ALA A 453 21.52 3.79 -6.69
C ALA A 453 22.91 4.29 -6.25
N MET A 454 23.42 5.35 -6.89
CA MET A 454 24.69 5.97 -6.52
C MET A 454 24.68 6.67 -5.15
N ALA A 455 23.50 7.09 -4.68
CA ALA A 455 23.27 7.63 -3.34
C ALA A 455 23.05 6.52 -2.27
N GLY A 456 23.34 5.25 -2.57
CA GLY A 456 23.17 4.13 -1.63
C GLY A 456 21.76 3.55 -1.60
N GLY A 457 20.95 3.84 -2.62
CA GLY A 457 19.59 3.33 -2.77
C GLY A 457 18.53 4.13 -2.01
N VAL A 458 18.91 5.19 -1.28
CA VAL A 458 18.01 6.08 -0.53
C VAL A 458 18.08 7.48 -1.12
N ALA A 459 17.06 7.87 -1.88
CA ALA A 459 16.98 9.20 -2.44
C ALA A 459 15.56 9.80 -2.29
N GLY A 460 15.48 11.12 -2.15
CA GLY A 460 14.18 11.79 -2.01
C GLY A 460 13.28 11.68 -3.24
N HIS A 461 13.85 11.39 -4.42
CA HIS A 461 13.10 11.31 -5.68
C HIS A 461 12.74 9.87 -6.11
N ALA A 462 13.42 8.84 -5.57
CA ALA A 462 13.32 7.44 -5.96
C ALA A 462 13.95 6.49 -4.93
N GLY A 463 13.70 5.18 -5.06
CA GLY A 463 14.35 4.13 -4.25
C GLY A 463 13.45 3.45 -3.22
N LEU A 464 12.21 3.92 -3.07
CA LEU A 464 11.22 3.24 -2.27
C LEU A 464 10.67 2.03 -3.04
N PHE A 465 10.48 0.94 -2.31
CA PHE A 465 9.83 -0.28 -2.79
C PHE A 465 8.58 -0.54 -1.95
N SER A 466 7.55 -1.17 -2.53
CA SER A 466 6.32 -1.50 -1.80
C SER A 466 5.47 -2.56 -2.50
N THR A 467 4.50 -3.10 -1.77
CA THR A 467 3.34 -3.83 -2.32
C THR A 467 2.19 -2.86 -2.61
N ALA A 468 1.16 -3.34 -3.31
CA ALA A 468 -0.07 -2.57 -3.52
C ALA A 468 -0.85 -2.37 -2.21
N ASN A 469 -0.84 -3.37 -1.32
CA ASN A 469 -1.53 -3.30 -0.03
C ASN A 469 -1.01 -2.16 0.87
N ASP A 470 0.31 -2.04 1.00
CA ASP A 470 0.90 -0.99 1.84
C ASP A 470 0.66 0.40 1.22
N LEU A 471 0.66 0.51 -0.12
CA LEU A 471 0.29 1.75 -0.78
C LEU A 471 -1.20 2.10 -0.61
N ALA A 472 -2.08 1.10 -0.48
CA ALA A 472 -3.48 1.34 -0.15
C ALA A 472 -3.64 1.89 1.27
N ILE A 473 -2.83 1.43 2.23
CA ILE A 473 -2.77 2.01 3.59
C ILE A 473 -2.36 3.49 3.52
N PHE A 474 -1.27 3.80 2.82
CA PHE A 474 -0.84 5.18 2.60
C PHE A 474 -1.92 6.04 1.91
N GLY A 475 -2.55 5.51 0.85
CA GLY A 475 -3.61 6.21 0.15
C GLY A 475 -4.83 6.46 1.04
N GLN A 476 -5.20 5.48 1.86
CA GLN A 476 -6.34 5.57 2.77
C GLN A 476 -6.09 6.53 3.92
N LEU A 477 -4.86 6.62 4.42
CA LEU A 477 -4.46 7.66 5.38
C LEU A 477 -4.75 9.06 4.85
N LEU A 478 -4.34 9.33 3.59
CA LEU A 478 -4.58 10.63 2.97
C LEU A 478 -6.05 10.86 2.65
N LEU A 479 -6.77 9.82 2.17
CA LEU A 479 -8.19 9.88 1.87
C LEU A 479 -9.04 10.14 3.14
N ASN A 480 -8.60 9.61 4.28
CA ASN A 480 -9.19 9.84 5.60
C ASN A 480 -8.70 11.13 6.29
N ASN A 481 -8.17 12.08 5.52
CA ASN A 481 -7.72 13.38 6.02
C ASN A 481 -6.65 13.30 7.13
N GLY A 482 -5.77 12.29 7.08
CA GLY A 482 -4.67 12.14 8.01
C GLY A 482 -4.92 11.16 9.16
N ASN A 483 -6.09 10.51 9.22
CA ASN A 483 -6.39 9.47 10.21
C ASN A 483 -6.30 8.06 9.62
N TYR A 484 -5.64 7.13 10.30
CA TYR A 484 -5.69 5.71 9.96
C TYR A 484 -5.46 4.84 11.19
N GLY A 485 -6.21 3.75 11.33
CA GLY A 485 -6.13 2.85 12.49
C GLY A 485 -6.62 3.46 13.80
N GLY A 486 -7.29 4.61 13.77
CA GLY A 486 -7.71 5.34 14.97
C GLY A 486 -6.66 6.35 15.48
N GLU A 487 -5.59 6.55 14.72
CA GLU A 487 -4.53 7.52 15.02
C GLU A 487 -4.51 8.65 14.00
N ASP A 488 -4.34 9.89 14.48
CA ASP A 488 -4.13 11.07 13.64
C ASP A 488 -2.63 11.27 13.36
N TYR A 489 -2.22 11.14 12.11
CA TYR A 489 -0.86 11.39 11.63
C TYR A 489 -0.68 12.81 11.07
N PHE A 490 -1.77 13.39 10.57
CA PHE A 490 -1.81 14.75 10.02
C PHE A 490 -3.12 15.42 10.37
N LYS A 491 -3.09 16.74 10.41
CA LYS A 491 -4.30 17.56 10.45
C LYS A 491 -4.97 17.57 9.07
N PRO A 492 -6.32 17.58 9.00
CA PRO A 492 -7.05 17.69 7.73
C PRO A 492 -6.64 18.89 6.87
N GLU A 493 -6.27 20.02 7.50
CA GLU A 493 -5.83 21.22 6.79
C GLU A 493 -4.48 21.01 6.08
N THR A 494 -3.60 20.17 6.64
CA THR A 494 -2.31 19.82 6.03
C THR A 494 -2.54 18.97 4.79
N ILE A 495 -3.42 17.97 4.85
CA ILE A 495 -3.80 17.18 3.68
C ILE A 495 -4.31 18.11 2.57
N THR A 496 -5.30 18.95 2.89
CA THR A 496 -5.90 19.91 1.93
C THR A 496 -4.84 20.84 1.33
N LYS A 497 -3.91 21.35 2.15
CA LYS A 497 -2.86 22.26 1.72
C LYS A 497 -1.89 21.60 0.73
N TYR A 498 -1.53 20.33 0.94
CA TYR A 498 -0.56 19.65 0.10
C TYR A 498 -1.18 19.07 -1.18
N THR A 499 -2.45 18.70 -1.16
CA THR A 499 -3.13 18.07 -2.30
C THR A 499 -3.85 19.06 -3.21
N ARG A 500 -4.13 20.29 -2.77
CA ARG A 500 -4.70 21.32 -3.65
C ARG A 500 -3.74 21.72 -4.77
N ARG A 501 -4.31 22.15 -5.90
CA ARG A 501 -3.57 22.66 -7.05
C ARG A 501 -3.04 24.07 -6.81
N TYR A 502 -1.83 24.33 -7.28
CA TYR A 502 -1.17 25.64 -7.21
C TYR A 502 -0.95 26.22 -8.61
N GLY A 503 -1.86 27.13 -9.02
CA GLY A 503 -1.89 27.77 -10.33
C GLY A 503 -3.04 27.25 -11.21
N GLU A 504 -3.60 28.10 -12.07
CA GLU A 504 -4.79 27.79 -12.88
C GLU A 504 -4.55 26.65 -13.89
N ASN A 505 -3.37 26.64 -14.52
CA ASN A 505 -2.98 25.63 -15.53
C ASN A 505 -1.99 24.60 -14.96
N SER A 506 -2.05 24.34 -13.65
CA SER A 506 -1.13 23.44 -12.96
C SER A 506 -1.88 22.28 -12.34
N ARG A 507 -1.42 21.07 -12.66
CA ARG A 507 -1.85 19.83 -11.99
C ARG A 507 -1.15 19.59 -10.64
N ARG A 508 -0.22 20.47 -10.24
CA ARG A 508 0.70 20.20 -9.11
C ARG A 508 0.13 20.64 -7.76
N GLY A 509 0.15 19.71 -6.80
CA GLY A 509 0.16 19.99 -5.38
C GLY A 509 1.60 20.10 -4.85
N LEU A 510 1.75 20.34 -3.54
CA LEU A 510 3.06 20.35 -2.89
C LEU A 510 3.57 18.91 -2.81
N GLY A 511 4.52 18.55 -3.68
CA GLY A 511 5.05 17.19 -3.80
C GLY A 511 4.13 16.22 -4.59
N PHE A 512 2.81 16.45 -4.57
CA PHE A 512 1.83 15.65 -5.30
C PHE A 512 1.65 16.08 -6.75
N ASP A 513 1.35 15.09 -7.59
CA ASP A 513 0.74 15.26 -8.90
C ASP A 513 -0.78 15.20 -8.80
N GLY A 514 -1.49 15.57 -9.86
CA GLY A 514 -2.96 15.54 -9.84
C GLY A 514 -3.62 15.60 -11.21
N TRP A 515 -4.94 15.77 -11.17
CA TRP A 515 -5.78 15.95 -12.35
C TRP A 515 -5.33 17.14 -13.20
N ASP A 516 -5.29 16.93 -14.51
CA ASP A 516 -4.87 17.94 -15.47
C ASP A 516 -6.04 18.86 -15.85
N PRO A 517 -5.94 20.19 -15.60
CA PRO A 517 -6.95 21.14 -16.05
C PRO A 517 -7.13 21.21 -17.57
N GLU A 518 -6.14 20.79 -18.36
CA GLU A 518 -6.26 20.66 -19.80
C GLU A 518 -7.00 19.35 -20.13
N ILE A 519 -8.33 19.42 -20.27
CA ILE A 519 -9.23 18.27 -20.43
C ILE A 519 -8.80 17.34 -21.60
N ASP A 520 -8.27 17.90 -22.69
CA ASP A 520 -7.81 17.13 -23.86
C ASP A 520 -6.66 16.17 -23.52
N ASN A 521 -5.95 16.37 -22.41
CA ASN A 521 -4.88 15.49 -21.95
C ASN A 521 -5.42 14.21 -21.27
N GLY A 522 -6.66 14.23 -20.76
CA GLY A 522 -7.31 13.05 -20.14
C GLY A 522 -6.53 12.43 -18.98
N TYR A 523 -5.79 13.24 -18.21
CA TYR A 523 -4.86 12.76 -17.18
C TYR A 523 -5.38 13.02 -15.74
N PRO A 524 -5.28 12.03 -14.83
CA PRO A 524 -4.75 10.68 -15.02
C PRO A 524 -5.72 9.71 -15.73
N SER A 525 -6.99 10.10 -15.83
CA SER A 525 -8.09 9.38 -16.46
C SER A 525 -9.08 10.40 -17.02
N GLU A 526 -9.84 10.01 -18.05
CA GLU A 526 -10.90 10.84 -18.64
C GLU A 526 -12.01 11.18 -17.63
N PHE A 527 -12.19 10.32 -16.62
CA PHE A 527 -13.27 10.40 -15.63
C PHE A 527 -12.81 10.81 -14.23
N ALA A 528 -11.51 11.09 -14.06
CA ALA A 528 -10.98 11.50 -12.76
C ALA A 528 -11.55 12.86 -12.33
N SER A 529 -11.91 12.98 -11.04
CA SER A 529 -12.36 14.27 -10.52
C SER A 529 -11.23 15.31 -10.55
N PRO A 530 -11.58 16.62 -10.57
CA PRO A 530 -10.60 17.71 -10.40
C PRO A 530 -9.84 17.71 -9.06
N PHE A 531 -10.26 16.87 -8.11
CA PHE A 531 -9.63 16.69 -6.80
C PHE A 531 -8.70 15.49 -6.73
N THR A 532 -8.56 14.72 -7.82
CA THR A 532 -7.66 13.57 -7.87
C THR A 532 -6.21 14.01 -7.71
N PHE A 533 -5.50 13.38 -6.77
CA PHE A 533 -4.07 13.60 -6.53
C PHE A 533 -3.32 12.26 -6.38
N GLY A 534 -2.00 12.29 -6.54
CA GLY A 534 -1.18 11.09 -6.48
C GLY A 534 0.17 11.26 -7.16
N HIS A 535 0.69 10.18 -7.74
CA HIS A 535 1.91 10.23 -8.54
C HIS A 535 2.08 9.00 -9.44
N THR A 536 2.85 9.16 -10.51
CA THR A 536 3.32 8.05 -11.37
C THR A 536 4.78 7.70 -11.08
N GLY A 537 5.18 6.46 -11.36
CA GLY A 537 6.56 6.00 -11.33
C GLY A 537 7.04 5.57 -12.72
N TYR A 538 8.33 5.81 -12.98
CA TYR A 538 8.98 5.46 -14.26
C TYR A 538 8.97 3.95 -14.53
N THR A 539 9.05 3.14 -13.48
CA THR A 539 8.97 1.67 -13.48
C THR A 539 7.57 1.15 -13.86
N GLY A 540 6.63 2.05 -14.18
CA GLY A 540 5.28 1.74 -14.63
C GLY A 540 4.26 1.74 -13.51
N THR A 541 4.63 2.22 -12.33
CA THR A 541 3.75 2.29 -11.16
C THR A 541 2.88 3.55 -11.19
N CYS A 542 1.77 3.55 -10.47
CA CYS A 542 1.06 4.75 -10.03
C CYS A 542 0.18 4.48 -8.81
N ILE A 543 -0.09 5.55 -8.08
CA ILE A 543 -1.18 5.64 -7.10
C ILE A 543 -1.95 6.92 -7.38
N TRP A 544 -3.28 6.81 -7.41
CA TRP A 544 -4.22 7.91 -7.57
C TRP A 544 -5.31 7.83 -6.51
N ILE A 545 -5.60 8.96 -5.88
CA ILE A 545 -6.57 9.10 -4.79
C ILE A 545 -7.56 10.16 -5.22
N ASP A 546 -8.84 9.80 -5.27
CA ASP A 546 -9.95 10.69 -5.62
C ASP A 546 -10.90 10.83 -4.42
N PRO A 547 -10.80 11.93 -3.65
CA PRO A 547 -11.68 12.19 -2.51
C PRO A 547 -13.16 12.34 -2.87
N GLU A 548 -13.48 12.81 -4.07
CA GLU A 548 -14.88 13.00 -4.49
C GLU A 548 -15.57 11.65 -4.68
N GLN A 549 -14.82 10.67 -5.20
CA GLN A 549 -15.30 9.31 -5.45
C GLN A 549 -14.98 8.33 -4.32
N GLN A 550 -14.26 8.76 -3.27
CA GLN A 550 -13.77 7.89 -2.19
C GLN A 550 -13.00 6.67 -2.76
N LEU A 551 -12.14 6.94 -3.74
CA LEU A 551 -11.49 5.95 -4.59
C LEU A 551 -9.97 6.03 -4.46
N ILE A 552 -9.33 4.87 -4.38
CA ILE A 552 -7.88 4.73 -4.54
C ILE A 552 -7.63 3.71 -5.66
N TYR A 553 -6.82 4.10 -6.63
CA TYR A 553 -6.36 3.24 -7.71
C TYR A 553 -4.84 3.09 -7.65
N ILE A 554 -4.39 1.84 -7.57
CA ILE A 554 -2.98 1.46 -7.56
C ILE A 554 -2.73 0.50 -8.72
N PHE A 555 -1.67 0.80 -9.47
CA PHE A 555 -1.16 -0.05 -10.53
C PHE A 555 0.34 -0.16 -10.35
N LEU A 556 0.85 -1.37 -10.12
CA LEU A 556 2.28 -1.65 -10.02
C LEU A 556 2.68 -2.56 -11.17
N SER A 557 3.76 -2.27 -11.87
CA SER A 557 4.27 -3.14 -12.93
C SER A 557 5.79 -3.12 -12.94
N ASN A 558 6.37 -4.08 -13.66
CA ASN A 558 7.79 -4.09 -13.99
C ASN A 558 8.01 -3.77 -15.48
N ARG A 559 7.40 -2.69 -16.01
CA ARG A 559 7.47 -2.33 -17.45
C ARG A 559 8.88 -2.11 -18.01
N VAL A 560 9.86 -1.93 -17.12
CA VAL A 560 11.26 -1.72 -17.47
C VAL A 560 12.05 -3.03 -17.55
N GLN A 561 11.40 -4.19 -17.31
CA GLN A 561 11.98 -5.51 -17.44
C GLN A 561 11.70 -6.12 -18.83
N PRO A 562 12.74 -6.55 -19.59
CA PRO A 562 14.17 -6.41 -19.33
C PRO A 562 14.75 -5.04 -19.75
N TYR A 563 13.98 -4.23 -20.49
CA TYR A 563 14.31 -2.86 -20.88
C TYR A 563 13.04 -2.01 -20.93
N VAL A 564 13.20 -0.68 -21.00
CA VAL A 564 12.09 0.27 -21.07
C VAL A 564 11.22 0.03 -22.31
N SER A 565 10.00 -0.46 -22.12
CA SER A 565 8.97 -0.55 -23.18
C SER A 565 8.14 0.73 -23.26
N PRO A 566 7.91 1.34 -24.44
CA PRO A 566 7.04 2.51 -24.55
C PRO A 566 5.55 2.17 -24.46
N PHE A 567 5.19 0.88 -24.68
CA PHE A 567 3.82 0.46 -24.93
C PHE A 567 2.88 0.65 -23.74
N LEU A 568 3.38 0.65 -22.49
CA LEU A 568 2.51 0.95 -21.33
C LEU A 568 1.87 2.35 -21.46
N SER A 569 2.64 3.32 -21.96
CA SER A 569 2.19 4.69 -22.19
C SER A 569 1.41 4.80 -23.50
N GLU A 570 1.93 4.26 -24.61
CA GLU A 570 1.26 4.35 -25.93
C GLU A 570 -0.12 3.69 -25.96
N LEU A 571 -0.30 2.61 -25.19
CA LEU A 571 -1.59 1.89 -25.08
C LEU A 571 -2.49 2.45 -23.97
N ASN A 572 -2.05 3.49 -23.25
CA ASN A 572 -2.76 4.10 -22.12
C ASN A 572 -3.23 3.08 -21.06
N ILE A 573 -2.44 2.03 -20.79
CA ILE A 573 -2.87 0.91 -19.92
C ILE A 573 -3.35 1.40 -18.56
N ARG A 574 -2.56 2.27 -17.90
CA ARG A 574 -2.90 2.78 -16.56
C ARG A 574 -4.22 3.58 -16.57
N SER A 575 -4.37 4.49 -17.52
CA SER A 575 -5.55 5.35 -17.63
C SER A 575 -6.79 4.56 -18.03
N ARG A 576 -6.68 3.62 -18.97
CA ARG A 576 -7.81 2.77 -19.40
C ARG A 576 -8.33 1.86 -18.28
N ILE A 577 -7.44 1.30 -17.46
CA ILE A 577 -7.85 0.56 -16.27
C ILE A 577 -8.57 1.50 -15.30
N GLN A 578 -8.04 2.70 -15.07
CA GLN A 578 -8.69 3.69 -14.22
C GLN A 578 -10.07 4.12 -14.76
N ASP A 579 -10.21 4.31 -16.07
CA ASP A 579 -11.47 4.62 -16.73
C ASP A 579 -12.49 3.49 -16.55
N ALA A 580 -12.06 2.22 -16.67
CA ALA A 580 -12.92 1.06 -16.44
C ALA A 580 -13.44 1.03 -14.99
N VAL A 581 -12.60 1.44 -14.03
CA VAL A 581 -12.99 1.57 -12.62
C VAL A 581 -14.04 2.66 -12.45
N TYR A 582 -13.82 3.86 -12.98
CA TYR A 582 -14.81 4.95 -12.91
C TYR A 582 -16.14 4.57 -13.58
N LYS A 583 -16.10 3.95 -14.76
CA LYS A 583 -17.30 3.47 -15.48
C LYS A 583 -18.06 2.38 -14.75
N ALA A 584 -17.44 1.72 -13.78
CA ALA A 584 -18.07 0.69 -12.97
C ALA A 584 -18.74 1.26 -11.71
N ILE A 585 -18.42 2.50 -11.31
CA ILE A 585 -19.06 3.20 -10.19
C ILE A 585 -20.51 3.55 -10.59
N PRO A 586 -21.53 3.20 -9.79
CA PRO A 586 -22.91 3.59 -10.06
C PRO A 586 -23.09 5.11 -10.10
N GLU A 587 -23.92 5.61 -11.02
CA GLU A 587 -24.36 7.01 -11.00
C GLU A 587 -25.12 7.28 -9.68
N LYS A 588 -24.81 8.41 -9.03
CA LYS A 588 -25.40 8.82 -7.75
C LYS A 588 -26.83 9.35 -7.90
#